data_AF-A0A661CPN9-F1
#
_entry.id   AF-A0A661CPN9-F1
#
_cell.length_a   1.000
_cell.length_b   1.000
_cell.length_c   1.000
_cell.angle_alpha   90.00
_cell.angle_beta   90.00
_cell.angle_gamma   90.00
#
_symmetry.space_group_name_H-M   'P 1'
#
loop_
_entity.id
_entity.type
_entity.pdbx_description
1 polymer ?
#
loop_
_entity_poly.entity_id
_entity_poly.type
_entity_poly.pdbx_seq_one_letter_code
_entity_poly.pdbx_strand_id
1 'polypeptide(L)'
;MSLNSRTMAKILREHFIGETPVIKNVPEHKAFISSLKSDLEKIKGVDISSYYSSRDKDPDTVCRFSVQEEDDRFRYYRSDSFTIKFSQENELLIKHYSDNTIVYQVEQIYAFIDKLKVAYGEKKALRLKKEKINSLKQQAIIAKVKEIAKEDRFDFYTREYERKLKLGIRLEGGIIEVDIPYKEFQEMLKDLRSFIHNVRELQKSGFTFKLKADSGHRGYGWITHDSL
;
A
#
# COMPACT_ATOMS: atom_id res chain seq x y z
N MET A 1 -6.31 0.32 -4.37
CA MET A 1 -5.14 -0.42 -3.82
C MET A 1 -4.93 -1.69 -4.65
N SER A 2 -3.72 -2.04 -5.06
CA SER A 2 -3.45 -3.27 -5.83
C SER A 2 -3.16 -4.47 -4.92
N LEU A 3 -3.54 -5.69 -5.31
CA LEU A 3 -3.08 -6.93 -4.69
C LEU A 3 -1.59 -7.16 -5.00
N ASN A 4 -0.93 -8.02 -4.20
CA ASN A 4 0.42 -8.46 -4.52
C ASN A 4 0.37 -9.35 -5.77
N SER A 5 1.33 -9.21 -6.70
CA SER A 5 1.44 -10.04 -7.91
C SER A 5 1.38 -11.54 -7.61
N ARG A 6 2.04 -12.01 -6.53
CA ARG A 6 1.96 -13.42 -6.12
C ARG A 6 0.56 -13.86 -5.74
N THR A 7 -0.18 -12.99 -5.05
CA THR A 7 -1.58 -13.25 -4.69
C THR A 7 -2.45 -13.27 -5.94
N MET A 8 -2.25 -12.32 -6.86
CA MET A 8 -3.02 -12.26 -8.10
C MET A 8 -2.78 -13.47 -9.00
N ALA A 9 -1.52 -13.83 -9.24
CA ALA A 9 -1.15 -15.01 -10.03
C ALA A 9 -1.78 -16.29 -9.45
N LYS A 10 -1.78 -16.41 -8.11
CA LYS A 10 -2.46 -17.52 -7.42
C LYS A 10 -3.97 -17.51 -7.68
N ILE A 11 -4.65 -16.37 -7.52
CA ILE A 11 -6.09 -16.26 -7.77
C ILE A 11 -6.41 -16.62 -9.22
N LEU A 12 -5.68 -16.09 -10.20
CA LEU A 12 -5.89 -16.39 -11.62
C LEU A 12 -5.79 -17.90 -11.89
N ARG A 13 -4.69 -18.53 -11.44
CA ARG A 13 -4.43 -19.96 -11.64
C ARG A 13 -5.47 -20.86 -11.00
N GLU A 14 -5.95 -20.50 -9.81
CA GLU A 14 -6.90 -21.32 -9.04
C GLU A 14 -8.36 -21.08 -9.44
N HIS A 15 -8.65 -19.95 -10.10
CA HIS A 15 -10.02 -19.56 -10.44
C HIS A 15 -10.41 -19.97 -11.85
N PHE A 16 -9.48 -19.84 -12.81
CA PHE A 16 -9.73 -20.15 -14.21
C PHE A 16 -9.24 -21.55 -14.54
N ILE A 17 -10.02 -22.54 -14.15
CA ILE A 17 -9.78 -23.97 -14.40
C ILE A 17 -10.96 -24.52 -15.21
N GLY A 18 -10.67 -25.39 -16.16
CA GLY A 18 -11.69 -26.06 -16.97
C GLY A 18 -11.05 -26.95 -18.03
N GLU A 19 -11.90 -27.59 -18.82
CA GLU A 19 -11.47 -28.52 -19.88
C GLU A 19 -11.58 -27.88 -21.27
N THR A 20 -12.68 -27.16 -21.54
CA THR A 20 -12.97 -26.57 -22.85
C THR A 20 -12.86 -25.05 -22.79
N PRO A 21 -11.87 -24.44 -23.46
CA PRO A 21 -11.75 -22.99 -23.56
C PRO A 21 -12.95 -22.33 -24.24
N VAL A 22 -13.24 -21.08 -23.91
CA VAL A 22 -14.18 -20.27 -24.68
C VAL A 22 -13.52 -19.89 -26.01
N ILE A 23 -13.95 -20.52 -27.09
CA ILE A 23 -13.44 -20.29 -28.45
C ILE A 23 -14.51 -19.58 -29.28
N LYS A 24 -14.10 -18.58 -30.07
CA LYS A 24 -14.96 -17.87 -31.03
C LYS A 24 -14.23 -17.65 -32.34
N ASN A 25 -14.95 -17.66 -33.46
CA ASN A 25 -14.33 -17.33 -34.75
C ASN A 25 -13.94 -15.85 -34.78
N VAL A 26 -12.89 -15.49 -35.52
CA VAL A 26 -12.39 -14.10 -35.63
C VAL A 26 -13.50 -13.07 -35.91
N PRO A 27 -14.48 -13.31 -36.81
CA PRO A 27 -15.56 -12.36 -37.05
C PRO A 27 -16.47 -12.13 -35.83
N GLU A 28 -16.55 -13.10 -34.91
CA GLU A 28 -17.40 -13.05 -33.72
C GLU A 28 -16.73 -12.33 -32.54
N HIS A 29 -15.41 -12.16 -32.57
CA HIS A 29 -14.62 -11.61 -31.46
C HIS A 29 -15.14 -10.24 -31.01
N LYS A 30 -15.34 -9.32 -31.96
CA LYS A 30 -15.79 -7.95 -31.68
C LYS A 30 -17.18 -7.91 -31.06
N ALA A 31 -18.12 -8.70 -31.58
CA ALA A 31 -19.48 -8.78 -31.05
C ALA A 31 -19.48 -9.35 -29.63
N PHE A 32 -18.70 -10.42 -29.41
CA PHE A 32 -18.56 -11.06 -28.11
C PHE A 32 -17.95 -10.11 -27.07
N ILE A 33 -16.83 -9.46 -27.39
CA ILE A 33 -16.15 -8.52 -26.48
C ILE A 33 -17.04 -7.32 -26.18
N SER A 34 -17.78 -6.80 -27.16
CA SER A 34 -18.75 -5.70 -26.95
C SER A 34 -19.86 -6.10 -25.99
N SER A 35 -20.43 -7.30 -26.15
CA SER A 35 -21.44 -7.82 -25.20
C SER A 35 -20.85 -7.94 -23.80
N LEU A 36 -19.67 -8.52 -23.68
CA LEU A 36 -19.00 -8.70 -22.39
C LEU A 36 -18.68 -7.35 -21.73
N LYS A 37 -18.23 -6.35 -22.47
CA LYS A 37 -18.04 -4.98 -21.96
C LYS A 37 -19.34 -4.45 -21.35
N SER A 38 -20.44 -4.53 -22.09
CA SER A 38 -21.75 -4.05 -21.61
C SER A 38 -22.21 -4.77 -20.34
N ASP A 39 -21.96 -6.07 -20.23
CA ASP A 39 -22.32 -6.84 -19.03
C ASP A 39 -21.44 -6.48 -17.83
N LEU A 40 -20.14 -6.29 -18.05
CA LEU A 40 -19.22 -5.87 -17.00
C LEU A 40 -19.46 -4.44 -16.50
N GLU A 41 -19.88 -3.52 -17.37
CA GLU A 41 -20.24 -2.14 -16.98
C GLU A 41 -21.41 -2.08 -16.00
N LYS A 42 -22.31 -3.08 -16.04
CA LYS A 42 -23.45 -3.17 -15.11
C LYS A 42 -23.02 -3.61 -13.71
N ILE A 43 -21.82 -4.15 -13.54
CA ILE A 43 -21.34 -4.64 -12.25
C ILE A 43 -20.84 -3.47 -11.41
N LYS A 44 -21.52 -3.20 -10.29
CA LYS A 44 -21.11 -2.16 -9.34
C LYS A 44 -19.66 -2.36 -8.90
N GLY A 45 -18.86 -1.29 -8.97
CA GLY A 45 -17.44 -1.32 -8.60
C GLY A 45 -16.52 -1.91 -9.68
N VAL A 46 -17.01 -2.14 -10.90
CA VAL A 46 -16.19 -2.41 -12.07
C VAL A 46 -16.14 -1.14 -12.92
N ASP A 47 -14.95 -0.80 -13.37
CA ASP A 47 -14.72 0.34 -14.26
C ASP A 47 -14.08 -0.15 -15.56
N ILE A 48 -14.75 0.11 -16.68
CA ILE A 48 -14.25 -0.22 -18.01
C ILE A 48 -13.37 0.92 -18.49
N SER A 49 -12.12 0.59 -18.81
CA SER A 49 -11.19 1.58 -19.32
C SER A 49 -11.35 1.73 -20.83
N SER A 50 -11.59 2.97 -21.28
CA SER A 50 -11.46 3.36 -22.68
C SER A 50 -10.00 3.52 -23.11
N TYR A 51 -9.03 3.44 -22.18
CA TYR A 51 -7.62 3.59 -22.48
C TYR A 51 -7.08 2.32 -23.16
N TYR A 52 -6.72 2.44 -24.44
CA TYR A 52 -6.10 1.38 -25.22
C TYR A 52 -4.57 1.56 -25.27
N SER A 53 -3.83 0.45 -25.36
CA SER A 53 -2.40 0.54 -25.62
C SER A 53 -2.22 0.78 -27.10
N SER A 54 -1.20 1.54 -27.50
CA SER A 54 -0.78 1.60 -28.91
C SER A 54 -0.42 0.23 -29.49
N ARG A 55 -0.21 -0.78 -28.63
CA ARG A 55 0.02 -2.18 -29.02
C ARG A 55 -1.27 -2.95 -29.34
N ASP A 56 -2.43 -2.45 -28.93
CA ASP A 56 -3.72 -3.04 -29.27
C ASP A 56 -4.16 -2.47 -30.63
N LYS A 57 -3.98 -3.28 -31.69
CA LYS A 57 -4.26 -2.85 -33.07
C LYS A 57 -5.75 -2.59 -33.32
N ASP A 58 -6.63 -3.19 -32.51
CA ASP A 58 -8.08 -3.00 -32.57
C ASP A 58 -8.67 -2.92 -31.15
N PRO A 59 -9.00 -1.71 -30.65
CA PRO A 59 -9.57 -1.51 -29.31
C PRO A 59 -10.95 -2.16 -29.12
N ASP A 60 -11.67 -2.48 -30.20
CA ASP A 60 -12.98 -3.13 -30.12
C ASP A 60 -12.88 -4.63 -29.82
N THR A 61 -11.70 -5.23 -30.03
CA THR A 61 -11.42 -6.65 -29.74
C THR A 61 -10.85 -6.89 -28.34
N VAL A 62 -10.71 -5.84 -27.54
CA VAL A 62 -10.11 -5.89 -26.21
C VAL A 62 -11.06 -5.26 -25.19
N CYS A 63 -11.31 -5.95 -24.08
CA CYS A 63 -12.01 -5.39 -22.93
C CYS A 63 -11.00 -5.13 -21.81
N ARG A 64 -10.86 -3.89 -21.37
CA ARG A 64 -10.06 -3.52 -20.21
C ARG A 64 -10.96 -3.11 -19.07
N PHE A 65 -10.73 -3.69 -17.91
CA PHE A 65 -11.48 -3.34 -16.72
C PHE A 65 -10.59 -3.26 -15.51
N SER A 66 -11.07 -2.57 -14.49
CA SER A 66 -10.50 -2.60 -13.15
C SER A 66 -11.61 -2.80 -12.14
N VAL A 67 -11.27 -3.43 -11.02
CA VAL A 67 -12.21 -3.60 -9.90
C VAL A 67 -11.83 -2.57 -8.84
N GLN A 68 -12.77 -1.68 -8.55
CA GLN A 68 -12.62 -0.57 -7.61
C GLN A 68 -13.26 -0.92 -6.26
N GLU A 69 -12.69 -0.34 -5.20
CA GLU A 69 -13.42 -0.20 -3.94
C GLU A 69 -14.39 0.98 -4.04
N GLU A 70 -15.57 0.85 -3.44
CA GLU A 70 -16.65 1.86 -3.51
C GLU A 70 -16.26 3.26 -2.95
N ASP A 71 -15.11 3.39 -2.30
CA ASP A 71 -14.73 4.56 -1.48
C ASP A 71 -13.36 5.17 -1.85
N ASP A 72 -12.72 4.72 -2.94
CA ASP A 72 -11.39 5.20 -3.33
C ASP A 72 -11.50 6.50 -4.17
N ARG A 73 -11.49 7.65 -3.49
CA ARG A 73 -11.51 9.00 -4.11
C ARG A 73 -10.26 9.30 -4.96
N PHE A 74 -9.23 8.44 -4.96
CA PHE A 74 -8.00 8.60 -5.74
C PHE A 74 -7.94 7.61 -6.90
N ARG A 75 -8.74 7.91 -7.93
CA ARG A 75 -9.14 7.02 -9.03
C ARG A 75 -8.03 6.55 -10.00
N TYR A 76 -6.86 7.17 -10.04
CA TYR A 76 -6.04 7.13 -11.26
C TYR A 76 -4.78 6.26 -11.25
N TYR A 77 -4.32 5.72 -10.10
CA TYR A 77 -2.96 5.13 -10.04
C TYR A 77 -2.83 3.80 -9.30
N ARG A 78 -3.91 3.17 -8.80
CA ARG A 78 -3.78 2.05 -7.85
C ARG A 78 -4.83 0.94 -7.95
N SER A 79 -5.48 0.74 -9.08
CA SER A 79 -6.35 -0.43 -9.31
C SER A 79 -5.61 -1.49 -10.13
N ASP A 80 -5.83 -2.76 -9.80
CA ASP A 80 -5.39 -3.84 -10.67
C ASP A 80 -6.22 -3.78 -11.95
N SER A 81 -5.55 -3.58 -13.08
CA SER A 81 -6.17 -3.57 -14.39
C SER A 81 -6.05 -4.94 -15.03
N PHE A 82 -7.15 -5.37 -15.64
CA PHE A 82 -7.29 -6.63 -16.34
C PHE A 82 -7.60 -6.37 -17.80
N THR A 83 -7.09 -7.24 -18.66
CA THR A 83 -7.36 -7.20 -20.10
C THR A 83 -7.93 -8.53 -20.53
N ILE A 84 -9.14 -8.52 -21.07
CA ILE A 84 -9.78 -9.67 -21.71
C ILE A 84 -9.64 -9.52 -23.22
N LYS A 85 -9.17 -10.57 -23.89
CA LYS A 85 -9.06 -10.64 -25.34
C LYS A 85 -8.89 -12.08 -25.82
N PHE A 86 -9.09 -12.33 -27.11
CA PHE A 86 -8.78 -13.61 -27.71
C PHE A 86 -7.28 -13.79 -27.98
N SER A 87 -6.80 -15.03 -27.90
CA SER A 87 -5.44 -15.44 -28.29
C SER A 87 -5.31 -15.56 -29.81
N GLN A 88 -4.10 -15.90 -30.27
CA GLN A 88 -3.87 -16.27 -31.66
C GLN A 88 -4.58 -17.57 -32.05
N GLU A 89 -4.89 -18.42 -31.07
CA GLU A 89 -5.64 -19.67 -31.21
C GLU A 89 -7.15 -19.47 -31.03
N ASN A 90 -7.62 -18.21 -31.01
CA ASN A 90 -9.02 -17.83 -30.84
C ASN A 90 -9.64 -18.22 -29.48
N GLU A 91 -8.82 -18.44 -28.46
CA GLU A 91 -9.26 -18.73 -27.10
C GLU A 91 -9.39 -17.45 -26.28
N LEU A 92 -10.44 -17.33 -25.47
CA LEU A 92 -10.62 -16.17 -24.60
C LEU A 92 -9.60 -16.19 -23.45
N LEU A 93 -8.91 -15.08 -23.26
CA LEU A 93 -7.88 -14.89 -22.24
C LEU A 93 -8.28 -13.76 -21.31
N ILE A 94 -7.88 -13.86 -20.05
CA ILE A 94 -7.76 -12.72 -19.15
C ILE A 94 -6.29 -12.51 -18.77
N LYS A 95 -5.83 -11.26 -18.78
CA LYS A 95 -4.45 -10.86 -18.49
C LYS A 95 -4.39 -9.84 -17.37
N HIS A 96 -3.33 -9.93 -16.58
CA HIS A 96 -2.93 -8.95 -15.59
C HIS A 96 -1.40 -8.82 -15.57
N TYR A 97 -0.87 -7.68 -16.02
CA TYR A 97 0.57 -7.50 -16.27
C TYR A 97 1.17 -8.64 -17.13
N SER A 98 2.11 -9.41 -16.57
CA SER A 98 2.75 -10.55 -17.21
C SER A 98 1.94 -11.83 -17.11
N ASP A 99 0.99 -11.90 -16.17
CA ASP A 99 0.20 -13.09 -15.92
C ASP A 99 -0.99 -13.14 -16.88
N ASN A 100 -1.32 -14.33 -17.36
CA ASN A 100 -2.49 -14.57 -18.17
C ASN A 100 -3.02 -15.99 -17.94
N THR A 101 -4.31 -16.17 -18.17
CA THR A 101 -4.96 -17.48 -18.09
C THR A 101 -6.10 -17.56 -19.10
N ILE A 102 -6.37 -18.77 -19.55
CA ILE A 102 -7.49 -19.10 -20.44
C ILE A 102 -8.79 -19.03 -19.64
N VAL A 103 -9.85 -18.54 -20.28
CA VAL A 103 -11.21 -18.53 -19.74
C VAL A 103 -11.97 -19.72 -20.34
N TYR A 104 -12.54 -20.57 -19.47
CA TYR A 104 -13.27 -21.77 -19.88
C TYR A 104 -14.78 -21.55 -19.88
N GLN A 105 -15.27 -20.66 -19.02
CA GLN A 105 -16.67 -20.22 -18.97
C GLN A 105 -16.74 -18.72 -18.71
N VAL A 106 -17.69 -18.02 -19.34
CA VAL A 106 -17.82 -16.56 -19.18
C VAL A 106 -18.14 -16.19 -17.74
N GLU A 107 -18.91 -17.03 -17.07
CA GLU A 107 -19.32 -16.92 -15.67
C GLU A 107 -18.11 -16.89 -14.73
N GLN A 108 -16.98 -17.49 -15.11
CA GLN A 108 -15.74 -17.40 -14.33
C GLN A 108 -15.25 -15.96 -14.21
N ILE A 109 -15.48 -15.11 -15.20
CA ILE A 109 -15.09 -13.69 -15.15
C ILE A 109 -15.90 -12.95 -14.07
N TYR A 110 -17.20 -13.21 -13.99
CA TYR A 110 -18.07 -12.59 -12.98
C TYR A 110 -17.69 -13.06 -11.57
N ALA A 111 -17.55 -14.38 -11.38
CA ALA A 111 -17.11 -14.94 -10.11
C ALA A 111 -15.70 -14.47 -9.72
N PHE A 112 -14.83 -14.21 -10.69
CA PHE A 112 -13.49 -13.68 -10.46
C PHE A 112 -13.55 -12.25 -9.91
N ILE A 113 -14.43 -11.41 -10.45
CA ILE A 113 -14.65 -10.03 -9.97
C ILE A 113 -15.12 -10.04 -8.51
N ASP A 114 -16.07 -10.93 -8.16
CA ASP A 114 -16.54 -11.05 -6.78
C ASP A 114 -15.42 -11.52 -5.85
N LYS A 115 -14.61 -12.49 -6.27
CA LYS A 115 -13.43 -12.96 -5.54
C LYS A 115 -12.40 -11.85 -5.31
N LEU A 116 -12.19 -10.98 -6.31
CA LEU A 116 -11.33 -9.80 -6.17
C LEU A 116 -11.88 -8.81 -5.16
N LYS A 117 -13.18 -8.50 -5.20
CA LYS A 117 -13.84 -7.60 -4.24
C LYS A 117 -13.64 -8.09 -2.80
N VAL A 118 -13.81 -9.39 -2.54
CA VAL A 118 -13.57 -9.99 -1.23
C VAL A 118 -12.09 -9.80 -0.82
N ALA A 119 -11.15 -10.14 -1.70
CA ALA A 119 -9.72 -10.02 -1.41
C ALA A 119 -9.29 -8.57 -1.12
N TYR A 120 -9.86 -7.58 -1.82
CA TYR A 120 -9.64 -6.17 -1.53
C TYR A 120 -10.22 -5.78 -0.16
N GLY A 121 -11.44 -6.21 0.14
CA GLY A 121 -12.09 -5.97 1.43
C GLY A 121 -11.25 -6.49 2.60
N GLU A 122 -10.74 -7.72 2.52
CA GLU A 122 -9.86 -8.30 3.52
C GLU A 122 -8.57 -7.49 3.69
N LYS A 123 -7.93 -7.12 2.56
CA LYS A 123 -6.71 -6.31 2.58
C LYS A 123 -6.93 -4.94 3.21
N LYS A 124 -8.05 -4.29 2.92
CA LYS A 124 -8.45 -3.01 3.51
C LYS A 124 -8.66 -3.16 5.02
N ALA A 125 -9.40 -4.18 5.45
CA ALA A 125 -9.66 -4.44 6.86
C ALA A 125 -8.34 -4.67 7.64
N LEU A 126 -7.42 -5.45 7.07
CA LEU A 126 -6.09 -5.68 7.64
C LEU A 126 -5.28 -4.38 7.75
N ARG A 127 -5.31 -3.53 6.72
CA ARG A 127 -4.65 -2.20 6.78
C ARG A 127 -5.24 -1.35 7.89
N LEU A 128 -6.57 -1.18 7.94
CA LEU A 128 -7.23 -0.34 8.95
C LEU A 128 -6.93 -0.83 10.37
N LYS A 129 -6.94 -2.16 10.57
CA LYS A 129 -6.55 -2.77 11.84
C LYS A 129 -5.10 -2.42 12.21
N LYS A 130 -4.17 -2.53 11.25
CA LYS A 130 -2.76 -2.20 11.45
C LYS A 130 -2.56 -0.71 11.75
N GLU A 131 -3.23 0.18 11.04
CA GLU A 131 -3.20 1.62 11.26
C GLU A 131 -3.69 1.97 12.66
N LYS A 132 -4.81 1.39 13.11
CA LYS A 132 -5.33 1.59 14.46
C LYS A 132 -4.35 1.12 15.53
N ILE A 133 -3.76 -0.07 15.37
CA ILE A 133 -2.76 -0.60 16.31
C ILE A 133 -1.52 0.31 16.34
N ASN A 134 -1.03 0.72 15.18
CA ASN A 134 0.13 1.61 15.09
C ASN A 134 -0.16 2.96 15.75
N SER A 135 -1.36 3.53 15.55
CA SER A 135 -1.78 4.79 16.17
C SER A 135 -1.74 4.73 17.71
N LEU A 136 -2.26 3.65 18.29
CA LEU A 136 -2.18 3.43 19.74
C LEU A 136 -0.73 3.31 20.23
N LYS A 137 0.12 2.60 19.48
CA LYS A 137 1.56 2.47 19.81
C LYS A 137 2.29 3.80 19.72
N GLN A 138 2.00 4.61 18.70
CA GLN A 138 2.54 5.96 18.55
C GLN A 138 2.19 6.82 19.76
N GLN A 139 0.91 6.82 20.18
CA GLN A 139 0.47 7.57 21.36
C GLN A 139 1.21 7.13 22.62
N ALA A 140 1.36 5.82 22.84
CA ALA A 140 2.12 5.29 23.98
C ALA A 140 3.60 5.71 23.94
N ILE A 141 4.26 5.63 22.77
CA ILE A 141 5.65 6.07 22.60
C ILE A 141 5.77 7.57 22.91
N ILE A 142 4.92 8.40 22.29
CA ILE A 142 4.96 9.85 22.47
C ILE A 142 4.71 10.21 23.94
N ALA A 143 3.74 9.58 24.61
CA ALA A 143 3.46 9.82 26.02
C ALA A 143 4.70 9.54 26.89
N LYS A 144 5.38 8.40 26.65
CA LYS A 144 6.59 8.08 27.42
C LYS A 144 7.75 9.02 27.11
N VAL A 145 7.93 9.39 25.85
CA VAL A 145 8.96 10.38 25.47
C VAL A 145 8.69 11.74 26.11
N LYS A 146 7.42 12.17 26.20
CA LYS A 146 7.04 13.42 26.89
C LYS A 146 7.42 13.39 28.38
N GLU A 147 7.13 12.28 29.06
CA GLU A 147 7.51 12.07 30.46
C GLU A 147 9.04 12.22 30.64
N ILE A 148 9.83 11.49 29.84
CA ILE A 148 11.30 11.55 29.92
C ILE A 148 11.81 12.95 29.53
N ALA A 149 11.22 13.58 28.51
CA ALA A 149 11.59 14.93 28.05
C ALA A 149 11.38 16.01 29.11
N LYS A 150 10.28 15.91 29.85
CA LYS A 150 9.95 16.83 30.94
C LYS A 150 10.93 16.66 32.11
N GLU A 151 11.21 15.43 32.49
CA GLU A 151 12.13 15.11 33.60
C GLU A 151 13.59 15.44 33.25
N ASP A 152 14.05 15.07 32.06
CA ASP A 152 15.46 15.19 31.65
C ASP A 152 15.74 16.47 30.86
N ARG A 153 14.73 17.34 30.71
CA ARG A 153 14.79 18.66 30.04
C ARG A 153 15.41 18.57 28.66
N PHE A 154 14.71 17.96 27.72
CA PHE A 154 15.11 17.96 26.30
C PHE A 154 13.93 18.21 25.37
N ASP A 155 14.22 18.85 24.24
CA ASP A 155 13.25 19.05 23.17
C ASP A 155 13.31 17.90 22.18
N PHE A 156 12.16 17.54 21.62
CA PHE A 156 12.07 16.47 20.63
C PHE A 156 11.02 16.73 19.56
N TYR A 157 11.11 15.99 18.46
CA TYR A 157 10.02 15.83 17.51
C TYR A 157 9.82 14.36 17.18
N THR A 158 8.67 14.04 16.58
CA THR A 158 8.42 12.70 16.07
C THR A 158 7.97 12.74 14.62
N ARG A 159 8.34 11.72 13.86
CA ARG A 159 7.84 11.49 12.51
C ARG A 159 7.36 10.06 12.38
N GLU A 160 6.16 9.91 11.88
CA GLU A 160 5.50 8.62 11.75
C GLU A 160 5.89 7.93 10.44
N TYR A 161 6.18 6.64 10.54
CA TYR A 161 6.34 5.75 9.39
C TYR A 161 5.49 4.50 9.59
N GLU A 162 5.32 3.71 8.53
CA GLU A 162 4.46 2.52 8.54
C GLU A 162 4.92 1.44 9.55
N ARG A 163 6.23 1.36 9.83
CA ARG A 163 6.85 0.30 10.65
C ARG A 163 7.54 0.80 11.91
N LYS A 164 7.71 2.12 12.05
CA LYS A 164 8.49 2.75 13.11
C LYS A 164 8.02 4.17 13.37
N LEU A 165 8.34 4.68 14.55
CA LEU A 165 8.33 6.10 14.85
C LEU A 165 9.78 6.59 14.86
N LYS A 166 10.06 7.67 14.15
CA LYS A 166 11.35 8.35 14.20
C LYS A 166 11.28 9.44 15.26
N LEU A 167 12.13 9.37 16.26
CA LEU A 167 12.28 10.34 17.34
C LEU A 167 13.51 11.21 17.06
N GLY A 168 13.33 12.51 16.89
CA GLY A 168 14.44 13.46 16.82
C GLY A 168 14.63 14.15 18.16
N ILE A 169 15.84 14.16 18.70
CA ILE A 169 16.18 14.75 20.00
C ILE A 169 17.17 15.89 19.76
N ARG A 170 16.89 17.06 20.32
CA ARG A 170 17.79 18.22 20.26
C ARG A 170 18.90 18.07 21.29
N LEU A 171 20.14 18.22 20.83
CA LEU A 171 21.35 18.27 21.65
C LEU A 171 22.17 19.52 21.32
N GLU A 172 23.20 19.78 22.11
CA GLU A 172 24.16 20.84 21.78
C GLU A 172 24.84 20.51 20.45
N GLY A 173 24.73 21.44 19.50
CA GLY A 173 25.34 21.30 18.16
C GLY A 173 24.52 20.56 17.11
N GLY A 174 23.32 20.04 17.43
CA GLY A 174 22.44 19.47 16.41
C GLY A 174 21.38 18.48 16.92
N ILE A 175 20.97 17.57 16.04
CA ILE A 175 19.88 16.62 16.26
C ILE A 175 20.39 15.18 16.16
N ILE A 176 19.95 14.33 17.09
CA ILE A 176 20.03 12.87 16.96
C ILE A 176 18.67 12.32 16.57
N GLU A 177 18.63 11.47 15.54
CA GLU A 177 17.43 10.74 15.15
C GLU A 177 17.54 9.27 15.60
N VAL A 178 16.56 8.81 16.36
CA VAL A 178 16.41 7.42 16.79
C VAL A 178 15.19 6.82 16.10
N ASP A 179 15.38 5.67 15.46
CA ASP A 179 14.29 4.91 14.87
C ASP A 179 13.74 3.92 15.92
N ILE A 180 12.47 4.04 16.28
CA ILE A 180 11.77 3.17 17.25
C ILE A 180 10.79 2.26 16.50
N PRO A 181 11.12 0.98 16.24
CA PRO A 181 10.21 0.04 15.61
C PRO A 181 8.99 -0.22 16.50
N TYR A 182 7.78 -0.22 15.92
CA TYR A 182 6.55 -0.47 16.68
C TYR A 182 6.48 -1.87 17.32
N LYS A 183 7.33 -2.81 16.89
CA LYS A 183 7.39 -4.15 17.47
C LYS A 183 8.20 -4.20 18.77
N GLU A 184 9.17 -3.30 18.92
CA GLU A 184 10.21 -3.37 19.97
C GLU A 184 10.20 -2.12 20.87
N PHE A 185 9.20 -1.25 20.70
CA PHE A 185 9.18 0.05 21.34
C PHE A 185 9.25 0.00 22.88
N GLN A 186 8.67 -1.03 23.52
CA GLN A 186 8.71 -1.16 24.98
C GLN A 186 10.13 -1.35 25.50
N GLU A 187 10.93 -2.21 24.86
CA GLU A 187 12.32 -2.44 25.26
C GLU A 187 13.18 -1.21 24.94
N MET A 188 13.04 -0.65 23.73
CA MET A 188 13.81 0.54 23.36
C MET A 188 13.55 1.75 24.26
N LEU A 189 12.32 1.93 24.75
CA LEU A 189 11.99 3.05 25.62
C LEU A 189 12.55 2.93 27.04
N LYS A 190 12.85 1.71 27.51
CA LYS A 190 13.52 1.53 28.82
C LYS A 190 14.93 2.12 28.81
N ASP A 191 15.64 1.91 27.71
CA ASP A 191 17.03 2.33 27.57
C ASP A 191 17.18 3.77 27.03
N LEU A 192 16.08 4.39 26.57
CA LEU A 192 16.11 5.71 25.96
C LEU A 192 16.69 6.78 26.88
N ARG A 193 16.32 6.77 28.16
CA ARG A 193 16.85 7.70 29.17
C ARG A 193 18.36 7.55 29.31
N SER A 194 18.83 6.32 29.54
CA SER A 194 20.24 6.01 29.68
C SER A 194 21.04 6.39 28.43
N PHE A 195 20.48 6.13 27.24
CA PHE A 195 21.06 6.54 25.97
C PHE A 195 21.26 8.07 25.88
N ILE A 196 20.20 8.85 26.14
CA ILE A 196 20.27 10.32 26.08
C ILE A 196 21.31 10.87 27.07
N HIS A 197 21.30 10.34 28.29
CA HIS A 197 22.26 10.73 29.32
C HIS A 197 23.70 10.45 28.88
N ASN A 198 23.99 9.23 28.42
CA ASN A 198 25.33 8.84 27.98
C ASN A 198 25.82 9.69 26.81
N VAL A 199 24.96 10.00 25.85
CA VAL A 199 25.34 10.87 24.73
C VAL A 199 25.73 12.27 25.22
N ARG A 200 24.94 12.85 26.14
CA ARG A 200 25.23 14.17 26.72
C ARG A 200 26.55 14.17 27.50
N GLU A 201 26.81 13.14 28.30
CA GLU A 201 28.06 13.03 29.05
C GLU A 201 29.28 12.85 28.14
N LEU A 202 29.15 12.11 27.04
CA LEU A 202 30.21 12.01 26.03
C LEU A 202 30.49 13.36 25.36
N GLN A 203 29.45 14.15 25.06
CA GLN A 203 29.64 15.51 24.52
C GLN A 203 30.39 16.41 25.51
N LYS A 204 30.02 16.39 26.80
CA LYS A 204 30.72 17.15 27.86
C LYS A 204 32.17 16.71 28.03
N SER A 205 32.46 15.43 27.79
CA SER A 205 33.82 14.87 27.84
C SER A 205 34.67 15.21 26.61
N GLY A 206 34.15 16.01 25.67
CA GLY A 206 34.88 16.49 24.49
C GLY A 206 34.70 15.65 23.23
N PHE A 207 33.84 14.62 23.24
CA PHE A 207 33.53 13.87 22.02
C PHE A 207 32.61 14.70 21.12
N THR A 208 32.95 14.75 19.83
CA THR A 208 32.12 15.38 18.80
C THR A 208 31.40 14.32 17.98
N PHE A 209 30.09 14.48 17.83
CA PHE A 209 29.26 13.61 16.99
C PHE A 209 28.94 14.32 15.68
N LYS A 210 28.88 13.56 14.58
CA LYS A 210 28.29 14.07 13.34
C LYS A 210 26.77 14.12 13.52
N LEU A 211 26.28 15.25 14.01
CA LEU A 211 24.86 15.49 14.22
C LEU A 211 24.21 16.04 12.96
N LYS A 212 22.91 15.77 12.80
CA LYS A 212 22.13 16.44 11.77
C LYS A 212 21.98 17.89 12.17
N ALA A 213 22.25 18.81 11.25
CA ALA A 213 22.13 20.23 11.51
C ALA A 213 20.70 20.56 11.98
N ASP A 214 20.59 21.28 13.09
CA ASP A 214 19.33 21.89 13.48
C ASP A 214 19.13 23.13 12.61
N SER A 215 18.38 22.98 11.52
CA SER A 215 18.14 24.08 10.59
C SER A 215 17.20 25.16 11.16
N GLY A 216 16.80 25.06 12.44
CA GLY A 216 15.94 26.04 13.13
C GLY A 216 14.54 26.17 12.53
N HIS A 217 14.19 25.33 11.56
CA HIS A 217 12.96 25.48 10.78
C HIS A 217 11.76 24.97 11.57
N ARG A 218 10.69 25.79 11.57
CA ARG A 218 9.34 25.54 12.13
C ARG A 218 8.62 24.30 11.56
N GLY A 219 9.27 23.47 10.75
CA GLY A 219 8.64 22.38 9.98
C GLY A 219 8.60 21.01 10.66
N TYR A 220 9.31 20.80 11.77
CA TYR A 220 9.38 19.49 12.43
C TYR A 220 8.34 19.27 13.53
N GLY A 221 7.53 20.29 13.89
CA GLY A 221 6.56 20.18 14.98
C GLY A 221 7.23 19.87 16.32
N TRP A 222 8.29 20.62 16.65
CA TRP A 222 9.03 20.47 17.89
C TRP A 222 8.13 20.59 19.12
N ILE A 223 8.35 19.70 20.07
CA ILE A 223 7.76 19.71 21.40
C ILE A 223 8.87 20.13 22.35
N THR A 224 8.72 21.30 22.96
CA THR A 224 9.66 21.79 23.97
C THR A 224 9.31 21.21 25.32
N HIS A 225 10.33 20.84 26.10
CA HIS A 225 10.10 20.31 27.44
C HIS A 225 9.34 21.30 28.35
N ASP A 226 9.54 22.61 28.17
CA ASP A 226 8.81 23.64 28.89
C ASP A 226 7.30 23.69 28.58
N SER A 227 6.87 23.09 27.46
CA SER A 227 5.47 23.04 27.04
C SER A 227 4.72 21.78 27.52
N LEU A 228 5.37 20.92 28.31
CA LEU A 228 4.87 19.60 28.75
C LEU A 228 4.46 19.52 30.22
#